data_AF-A0A0K0PXP3-F1
#
_entry.id   AF-A0A0K0PXP3-F1
#
_cell.length_a   1.000
_cell.length_b   1.000
_cell.length_c   1.000
_cell.angle_alpha   90.00
_cell.angle_beta   90.00
_cell.angle_gamma   90.00
#
_symmetry.space_group_name_H-M   'P 1'
#
loop_
_entity.id
_entity.type
_entity.pdbx_description
1 polymer ?
#
loop_
_entity_poly.entity_id
_entity_poly.type
_entity_poly.pdbx_seq_one_letter_code
_entity_poly.pdbx_strand_id
1 'polypeptide(L)'
;METSLALFSLVLCISLGSMLKHFSNFLSYLILIESTCVGLGAVLIYSQGLASSFSLFIFLVLVACETSLGYSVMVGIMRNSESGVYSLYSVSA
;
A
#
# COMPACT_ATOMS: atom_id res chain seq x y z
N MET A 1 -0.48 -10.51 23.29
CA MET A 1 -0.01 -9.12 23.14
C MET A 1 1.41 -9.03 22.57
N GLU A 2 2.38 -9.81 23.07
CA GLU A 2 3.76 -9.74 22.55
C GLU A 2 3.89 -10.15 21.08
N THR A 3 3.21 -11.23 20.68
CA THR A 3 3.23 -11.73 19.29
C THR A 3 2.52 -10.79 18.30
N SER A 4 1.40 -10.17 18.69
CA SER A 4 0.69 -9.20 17.86
C SER A 4 1.50 -7.93 17.61
N LEU A 5 2.27 -7.49 18.60
CA LEU A 5 3.12 -6.30 18.50
C LEU A 5 4.37 -6.59 17.65
N ALA A 6 4.93 -7.80 17.77
CA ALA A 6 6.00 -8.26 16.88
C ALA A 6 5.55 -8.37 15.42
N LEU A 7 4.36 -8.93 15.15
CA LEU A 7 3.79 -9.00 13.80
C LEU A 7 3.50 -7.61 13.23
N PHE A 8 2.97 -6.69 14.04
CA PHE A 8 2.76 -5.30 13.65
C PHE A 8 4.07 -4.60 13.27
N SER A 9 5.10 -4.71 14.11
CA SER A 9 6.42 -4.13 13.83
C SER A 9 7.08 -4.76 12.61
N LEU A 10 6.87 -6.06 12.37
CA LEU A 10 7.39 -6.75 11.18
C LEU A 10 6.70 -6.24 9.90
N VAL A 11 5.37 -6.10 9.92
CA VAL A 11 4.60 -5.51 8.81
C VAL A 11 5.05 -4.07 8.54
N LEU A 12 5.27 -3.27 9.59
CA LEU A 12 5.80 -1.90 9.46
C LEU A 12 7.23 -1.86 8.90
N CYS A 13 8.12 -2.73 9.36
CA CYS A 13 9.50 -2.78 8.86
C CYS A 13 9.54 -3.18 7.38
N ILE A 14 8.73 -4.17 6.98
CA ILE A 14 8.64 -4.59 5.58
C ILE A 14 8.04 -3.47 4.73
N SER A 15 6.98 -2.81 5.21
CA SER A 15 6.33 -1.71 4.48
C SER A 15 7.25 -0.50 4.32
N LEU A 16 7.87 -0.02 5.39
CA LEU A 16 8.82 1.10 5.33
C LEU A 16 10.04 0.77 4.45
N GLY A 17 10.63 -0.41 4.64
CA GLY A 17 11.81 -0.83 3.88
C GLY A 17 11.54 -0.97 2.38
N SER A 18 10.33 -1.35 2.01
CA SER A 18 9.93 -1.48 0.62
C SER A 18 9.50 -0.15 0.00
N MET A 19 8.85 0.76 0.73
CA MET A 19 8.55 2.12 0.26
C MET A 19 9.80 2.96 0.00
N LEU A 20 10.90 2.69 0.73
CA LEU A 20 12.20 3.32 0.51
C LEU A 20 12.92 2.79 -0.73
N LYS A 21 12.43 1.70 -1.33
CA LYS A 21 13.03 1.12 -2.52
C LYS A 21 12.52 1.87 -3.75
N HIS A 22 13.44 2.36 -4.57
CA HIS A 22 13.07 3.02 -5.81
C HIS A 22 12.49 1.97 -6.77
N PHE A 23 11.20 2.08 -7.07
CA PHE A 23 10.57 1.28 -8.12
C PHE A 23 10.67 2.03 -9.44
N SER A 24 10.91 1.29 -10.52
CA SER A 24 10.86 1.82 -11.90
C SER A 24 9.42 1.94 -12.41
N ASN A 25 8.46 1.31 -11.74
CA ASN A 25 7.06 1.26 -12.13
C ASN A 25 6.15 1.70 -10.96
N PHE A 26 5.34 2.74 -11.19
CA PHE A 26 4.39 3.28 -10.22
C PHE A 26 3.34 2.25 -9.80
N LEU A 27 2.96 1.33 -10.70
CA LEU A 27 2.03 0.25 -10.37
C LEU A 27 2.59 -0.68 -9.28
N SER A 28 3.90 -0.97 -9.34
CA SER A 28 4.56 -1.79 -8.33
C SER A 28 4.52 -1.13 -6.95
N TYR A 29 4.62 0.21 -6.90
CA TYR A 29 4.48 0.97 -5.67
C TYR A 29 3.06 0.90 -5.10
N LEU A 30 2.03 1.03 -5.95
CA LEU A 30 0.62 0.90 -5.54
C LEU A 30 0.28 -0.49 -4.99
N ILE A 31 0.72 -1.56 -5.67
CA ILE A 31 0.53 -2.95 -5.20
C ILE A 31 1.17 -3.13 -3.83
N LEU A 32 2.32 -2.49 -3.63
CA LEU A 32 3.03 -2.59 -2.37
C LEU A 32 2.26 -1.89 -1.25
N ILE A 33 1.74 -0.68 -1.48
CA ILE A 33 0.88 0.00 -0.51
C ILE A 33 -0.30 -0.89 -0.13
N GLU A 34 -1.03 -1.44 -1.11
CA GLU A 34 -2.17 -2.31 -0.82
C GLU A 34 -1.78 -3.54 0.01
N SER A 35 -0.66 -4.19 -0.33
CA SER A 35 -0.18 -5.36 0.42
C SER A 35 0.09 -5.04 1.89
N THR A 36 0.59 -3.83 2.18
CA THR A 36 0.89 -3.38 3.54
C THR A 36 -0.38 -3.03 4.31
N CYS A 37 -1.37 -2.41 3.65
CA CYS A 37 -2.68 -2.14 4.21
C CYS A 37 -3.44 -3.43 4.55
N VAL A 38 -3.38 -4.44 3.67
CA VAL A 38 -3.97 -5.77 3.93
C VAL A 38 -3.27 -6.45 5.11
N GLY A 39 -1.94 -6.39 5.17
CA GLY A 39 -1.16 -6.90 6.30
C GLY A 39 -1.54 -6.25 7.63
N LEU A 40 -1.69 -4.93 7.64
CA LEU A 40 -2.17 -4.16 8.80
C LEU A 40 -3.59 -4.57 9.21
N GLY A 41 -4.49 -4.73 8.24
CA GLY A 41 -5.85 -5.21 8.49
C GLY A 41 -5.88 -6.61 9.11
N ALA A 42 -5.03 -7.53 8.62
CA ALA A 42 -4.91 -8.87 9.18
C ALA A 42 -4.38 -8.85 10.62
N VAL A 43 -3.41 -7.99 10.93
CA VAL A 43 -2.90 -7.81 12.30
C VAL A 43 -3.99 -7.24 13.23
N LEU A 44 -4.77 -6.26 12.77
CA LEU A 44 -5.89 -5.71 13.53
C LEU A 44 -6.95 -6.78 13.85
N ILE A 45 -7.31 -7.62 12.87
CA ILE A 45 -8.23 -8.75 13.06
C ILE A 45 -7.65 -9.80 14.02
N TYR A 46 -6.37 -10.15 13.85
CA TYR A 46 -5.69 -11.14 14.69
C TYR A 46 -5.54 -10.68 16.15
N SER A 47 -5.38 -9.37 16.36
CA SER A 47 -5.31 -8.76 17.70
C SER A 47 -6.63 -8.73 18.48
N GLN A 48 -7.62 -9.55 18.08
CA GLN A 48 -8.97 -9.74 18.65
C GLN A 48 -9.21 -8.97 19.96
N GLY A 49 -9.92 -7.85 19.86
CA GLY A 49 -10.37 -7.05 21.02
C GLY A 49 -9.98 -5.57 21.01
N LEU A 50 -9.05 -5.13 20.14
CA LEU A 50 -8.61 -3.73 20.08
C LEU A 50 -9.38 -2.86 19.06
N ALA A 51 -9.88 -3.45 17.97
CA ALA A 51 -10.59 -2.74 16.91
C ALA A 51 -12.02 -3.26 16.75
N SER A 52 -13.00 -2.36 16.78
CA SER A 52 -14.40 -2.71 16.49
C SER A 52 -14.57 -3.07 15.01
N SER A 53 -15.57 -3.89 14.68
CA SER A 53 -15.91 -4.22 13.29
C SER A 53 -16.17 -2.97 12.44
N PHE A 54 -16.71 -1.91 13.06
CA PHE A 54 -16.90 -0.60 12.44
C PHE A 54 -15.56 0.10 12.10
N SER A 55 -14.58 0.00 12.99
CA SER A 55 -13.22 0.53 12.76
C SER A 55 -12.52 -0.20 11.60
N LEU A 56 -12.67 -1.53 11.52
CA LEU A 56 -12.15 -2.32 10.39
C LEU A 56 -12.82 -1.94 9.07
N PHE A 57 -14.14 -1.69 9.08
CA PHE A 57 -14.86 -1.23 7.90
C PHE A 57 -14.37 0.14 7.42
N ILE A 58 -14.24 1.11 8.32
CA ILE A 58 -13.70 2.44 7.98
C ILE A 58 -12.28 2.32 7.43
N PHE A 59 -11.44 1.49 8.05
CA PHE A 59 -10.07 1.25 7.58
C PHE A 59 -10.06 0.75 6.12
N LEU A 60 -10.87 -0.26 5.80
CA LEU A 60 -10.96 -0.79 4.43
C LEU A 60 -11.47 0.25 3.43
N VAL A 61 -12.45 1.07 3.81
CA VAL A 61 -12.97 2.16 2.95
C VAL A 61 -11.87 3.18 2.67
N LEU A 62 -11.13 3.61 3.69
CA LEU A 62 -10.02 4.57 3.52
C LEU A 62 -8.93 4.01 2.62
N VAL A 63 -8.54 2.75 2.81
CA VAL A 63 -7.55 2.07 1.95
C VAL A 63 -8.04 2.04 0.50
N ALA A 64 -9.29 1.65 0.25
CA ALA A 64 -9.85 1.63 -1.10
C ALA A 64 -9.88 3.02 -1.75
N CYS A 65 -10.19 4.07 -0.98
CA CYS A 65 -10.13 5.45 -1.45
C CYS A 65 -8.70 5.88 -1.79
N GLU A 66 -7.72 5.54 -0.96
CA GLU A 66 -6.31 5.84 -1.21
C GLU A 66 -5.82 5.14 -2.48
N THR A 67 -6.13 3.84 -2.65
CA THR A 67 -5.76 3.10 -3.87
C THR A 67 -6.42 3.72 -5.10
N SER A 68 -7.69 4.10 -5.03
CA SER A 68 -8.41 4.74 -6.13
C SER A 68 -7.77 6.08 -6.53
N LEU A 69 -7.36 6.89 -5.55
CA LEU A 69 -6.61 8.12 -5.79
C LEU A 69 -5.27 7.83 -6.47
N GLY A 70 -4.52 6.85 -5.95
CA GLY A 70 -3.24 6.41 -6.51
C GLY A 70 -3.37 5.95 -7.97
N TYR A 71 -4.36 5.12 -8.29
CA TYR A 71 -4.64 4.71 -9.67
C TYR A 71 -5.05 5.88 -10.56
N SER A 72 -5.85 6.82 -10.06
CA SER A 72 -6.27 8.00 -10.82
C SER A 72 -5.06 8.89 -11.18
N VAL A 73 -4.14 9.09 -10.23
CA VAL A 73 -2.87 9.79 -10.45
C VAL A 73 -2.00 9.04 -11.45
N MET A 74 -1.90 7.72 -11.31
CA MET A 74 -1.16 6.86 -12.23
C MET A 74 -1.65 7.03 -13.67
N VAL A 75 -2.96 6.97 -13.89
CA VAL A 75 -3.57 7.16 -15.22
C VAL A 75 -3.31 8.58 -15.75
N GLY A 76 -3.37 9.60 -14.88
CA GLY A 76 -3.03 10.98 -15.23
C GLY A 76 -1.59 11.13 -15.72
N ILE A 77 -0.63 10.51 -15.01
CA ILE A 77 0.79 10.49 -15.40
C ILE A 77 0.97 9.75 -16.72
N MET A 78 0.34 8.58 -16.90
CA MET A 78 0.44 7.79 -18.13
C MET A 78 -0.13 8.50 -19.36
N ARG A 79 -1.17 9.32 -19.17
CA ARG A 79 -1.75 10.13 -20.25
C ARG A 79 -0.92 11.37 -20.57
N ASN A 80 0.02 11.75 -19.72
CA ASN A 80 0.93 12.86 -19.96
C ASN A 80 2.31 12.34 -20.40
N SER A 81 2.51 12.24 -21.73
CA SER A 81 3.75 11.75 -22.34
C SER A 81 4.98 12.60 -22.04
N GLU A 82 4.81 13.86 -21.62
CA GLU A 82 5.91 14.76 -21.23
C GLU A 82 6.39 14.55 -19.79
N SER A 83 5.68 13.73 -19.00
CA SER A 83 5.97 13.56 -17.57
C SER A 83 7.32 12.90 -17.29
N GLY A 84 7.94 12.22 -18.27
CA GLY A 84 9.31 11.68 -18.20
C GLY A 84 9.54 10.61 -17.13
N VAL A 85 8.51 10.23 -16.38
CA VAL A 85 8.62 9.47 -15.14
C VAL A 85 7.49 8.44 -15.13
N TYR A 86 7.86 7.16 -15.19
CA TYR A 86 6.98 5.98 -15.14
C TYR A 86 6.27 5.59 -16.46
N SER A 87 7.06 5.13 -17.44
CA SER A 87 6.56 4.22 -18.48
C SER A 87 6.16 2.88 -17.84
N LEU A 88 4.93 2.39 -18.11
CA LEU A 88 4.46 1.04 -17.72
C LEU A 88 5.41 -0.08 -18.17
N TYR A 89 6.11 0.18 -19.26
CA TYR A 89 7.13 -0.68 -19.80
C TYR A 89 8.46 -0.19 -19.27
N SER A 90 9.18 -1.04 -18.53
CA SER A 90 10.63 -0.84 -18.40
C SER A 90 11.16 -0.56 -19.79
N VAL A 91 11.66 0.66 -20.04
CA VAL A 91 12.42 0.90 -21.26
C VAL A 91 13.62 -0.02 -21.14
N SER A 92 13.57 -1.14 -21.86
CA SER A 92 14.71 -1.99 -22.10
C SER A 92 15.74 -1.13 -22.82
N ALA A 93 16.75 -0.68 -22.07
CA ALA A 93 18.03 -0.29 -22.64
C ALA A 93 18.78 -1.56 -23.03
#